data_AF-A0A9D7AUI9-F1
#
_entry.id   AF-A0A9D7AUI9-F1
#
_cell.length_a   1.000
_cell.length_b   1.000
_cell.length_c   1.000
_cell.angle_alpha   90.00
_cell.angle_beta   90.00
_cell.angle_gamma   90.00
#
_symmetry.space_group_name_H-M   'P 1'
#
loop_
_entity.id
_entity.type
_entity.pdbx_description
1 polymer ?
#
loop_
_entity_poly.entity_id
_entity_poly.type
_entity_poly.pdbx_seq_one_letter_code
_entity_poly.pdbx_strand_id
1 'polypeptide(L)'
;MRRHHQGFTLIELLVALGVMALMAMMSWQGLDGMHRAQSQTAQRADQLLALQAGLSQWGADLDAMVAPSTPPPKGEAATPVLDWDGRALRLVRRNATAVADGWLVVAWARRGDQSTGLWLRWQSPPLKTRGELQLAWQKAALWAQNPGDEERKREVTLAPLTQWQIFYYRNNSWSNPLSATAESPVNPFGATASAVPDGIRLVLTLPPGHSLAGVLTRDWAPPAYAGSRS
;
A
#
# COMPACT_ATOMS: atom_id res chain seq x y z
N MET A 1 29.30 62.21 -51.22
CA MET A 1 29.40 61.15 -50.18
C MET A 1 28.86 59.84 -50.76
N ARG A 2 29.71 58.97 -51.29
CA ARG A 2 29.29 57.65 -51.80
C ARG A 2 29.46 56.62 -50.69
N ARG A 3 28.34 56.09 -50.18
CA ARG A 3 28.32 54.96 -49.25
C ARG A 3 28.70 53.69 -50.02
N HIS A 4 29.87 53.13 -49.72
CA HIS A 4 30.20 51.77 -50.14
C HIS A 4 29.21 50.82 -49.46
N HIS A 5 28.36 50.18 -50.26
CA HIS A 5 27.58 49.03 -49.81
C HIS A 5 28.53 47.83 -49.85
N GLN A 6 28.97 47.36 -48.68
CA GLN A 6 29.70 46.10 -48.57
C GLN A 6 28.70 44.97 -48.82
N GLY A 7 28.87 44.23 -49.92
CA GLY A 7 28.07 43.04 -50.22
C GLY A 7 28.48 41.89 -49.29
N PHE A 8 27.49 41.23 -48.69
CA PHE A 8 27.69 40.09 -47.79
C PHE A 8 28.34 38.92 -48.55
N THR A 9 29.43 38.35 -48.04
CA THR A 9 30.08 37.20 -48.70
C THR A 9 29.33 35.90 -48.40
N LEU A 10 29.38 34.92 -49.31
CA LEU A 10 28.78 33.59 -49.12
C LEU A 10 29.26 32.93 -47.81
N ILE A 11 30.53 33.11 -47.49
CA ILE A 11 31.17 32.56 -46.29
C ILE A 11 30.54 33.14 -45.02
N GLU A 12 30.28 34.45 -45.00
CA GLU A 12 29.70 35.16 -43.86
C GLU A 12 28.26 34.69 -43.56
N LEU A 13 27.50 34.40 -44.62
CA LEU A 13 26.15 33.86 -44.52
C LEU A 13 26.14 32.41 -44.02
N LEU A 14 27.10 31.60 -44.48
CA LEU A 14 27.28 30.23 -43.99
C LEU A 14 27.68 30.20 -42.51
N VAL A 15 28.58 31.09 -42.08
CA VAL A 15 28.97 31.21 -40.66
C VAL A 15 27.78 31.67 -39.82
N ALA A 16 27.04 32.69 -40.26
CA ALA A 16 25.85 33.16 -39.55
C ALA A 16 24.79 32.06 -39.41
N LEU A 17 24.51 31.31 -40.48
CA LEU A 17 23.61 30.16 -40.45
C LEU A 17 24.12 29.05 -39.51
N GLY A 18 25.42 28.77 -39.52
CA GLY A 18 26.03 27.78 -38.63
C GLY A 18 25.89 28.15 -37.15
N VAL A 19 26.15 29.41 -36.79
CA VAL A 19 26.00 29.91 -35.42
C VAL A 19 24.52 29.90 -35.00
N MET A 20 23.61 30.35 -35.86
CA MET A 20 22.17 30.29 -35.58
C MET A 20 21.68 28.85 -35.40
N ALA A 21 22.15 27.91 -36.21
CA ALA A 21 21.81 26.49 -36.09
C ALA A 21 22.29 25.90 -34.76
N LEU A 22 23.52 26.23 -34.32
CA LEU A 22 24.04 25.80 -33.01
C LEU A 22 23.23 26.37 -31.84
N MET A 23 22.90 27.66 -31.88
CA MET A 23 22.07 28.30 -30.86
C MET A 23 20.66 27.69 -30.79
N ALA A 24 20.05 27.40 -31.94
CA ALA A 24 18.75 26.74 -32.01
C ALA A 24 18.79 25.32 -31.41
N MET A 25 19.85 24.54 -31.70
CA MET A 25 20.02 23.19 -31.17
C MET A 25 20.24 23.19 -29.65
N MET A 26 21.07 24.10 -29.13
CA MET A 26 21.29 24.25 -27.69
C MET A 26 20.02 24.69 -26.94
N SER A 27 19.22 25.58 -27.53
CA SER A 27 17.93 26.01 -26.96
C SER A 27 16.95 24.84 -26.84
N TRP A 28 16.84 24.02 -27.90
CA TRP A 28 15.99 22.82 -27.90
C TRP A 28 16.44 21.79 -26.86
N GLN A 29 17.74 21.56 -26.74
CA GLN A 29 18.30 20.65 -25.72
C GLN A 29 18.05 21.15 -24.29
N GLY A 30 18.07 22.47 -24.07
CA GLY A 30 17.75 23.08 -22.77
C GLY A 30 16.28 22.90 -22.37
N LEU A 31 15.35 23.11 -23.31
CA LEU A 31 13.92 22.88 -23.10
C LEU A 31 13.60 21.40 -22.85
N ASP A 32 14.18 20.50 -23.64
CA ASP A 32 14.04 19.05 -23.46
C ASP A 32 14.60 18.58 -22.11
N GLY A 33 15.72 19.16 -21.67
CA GLY A 33 16.30 18.91 -20.36
C GLY A 33 15.35 19.28 -19.22
N MET A 34 14.72 20.46 -19.31
CA MET A 34 13.76 20.93 -18.31
C MET A 34 12.49 20.07 -18.29
N HIS A 35 11.94 19.70 -19.45
CA HIS A 35 10.77 18.84 -19.54
C HIS A 35 11.02 17.48 -18.87
N ARG A 36 12.19 16.86 -19.12
CA ARG A 36 12.57 15.60 -18.45
C ARG A 36 12.75 15.76 -16.95
N ALA A 37 13.32 16.86 -16.49
CA ALA A 37 13.49 17.13 -15.06
C ALA A 37 12.13 17.31 -14.36
N GLN A 38 11.19 18.01 -15.01
CA GLN A 38 9.82 18.17 -14.52
C GLN A 38 9.10 16.82 -14.48
N SER A 39 9.20 16.01 -15.55
CA SER A 39 8.55 14.70 -15.59
C SER A 39 9.06 13.76 -14.50
N GLN A 40 10.37 13.75 -14.25
CA GLN A 40 10.97 12.96 -13.15
C GLN A 40 10.51 13.46 -11.77
N THR A 41 10.39 14.77 -11.59
CA THR A 41 9.93 15.37 -10.34
C THR A 41 8.46 15.03 -10.08
N ALA A 42 7.61 15.12 -11.10
CA ALA A 42 6.20 14.74 -11.03
C ALA A 42 6.04 13.26 -10.66
N GLN A 43 6.76 12.36 -11.34
CA GLN A 43 6.73 10.92 -11.05
C GLN A 43 7.14 10.60 -9.61
N ARG A 44 8.16 11.30 -9.07
CA ARG A 44 8.57 11.14 -7.67
C ARG A 44 7.49 11.60 -6.70
N ALA A 45 6.83 12.73 -6.98
CA ALA A 45 5.73 13.23 -6.17
C ALA A 45 4.55 12.25 -6.16
N ASP A 46 4.16 11.73 -7.32
CA ASP A 46 3.07 10.74 -7.44
C ASP A 46 3.37 9.47 -6.64
N GLN A 47 4.61 8.97 -6.68
CA GLN A 47 5.03 7.81 -5.89
C GLN A 47 4.93 8.06 -4.38
N LEU A 48 5.29 9.27 -3.92
CA LEU A 48 5.17 9.64 -2.51
C LEU A 48 3.70 9.73 -2.08
N LEU A 49 2.85 10.34 -2.91
CA LEU A 49 1.42 10.45 -2.65
C LEU A 49 0.75 9.07 -2.60
N ALA A 50 1.12 8.16 -3.51
CA ALA A 50 0.60 6.80 -3.51
C ALA A 50 1.01 6.02 -2.25
N LEU A 51 2.27 6.14 -1.81
CA LEU A 51 2.73 5.54 -0.55
C LEU A 51 2.01 6.14 0.66
N GLN A 52 1.86 7.47 0.72
CA GLN A 52 1.16 8.15 1.79
C GLN A 52 -0.32 7.73 1.86
N ALA A 53 -0.99 7.65 0.70
CA ALA A 53 -2.37 7.16 0.60
C ALA A 53 -2.48 5.68 1.02
N GLY A 54 -1.50 4.84 0.66
CA GLY A 54 -1.45 3.45 1.12
C GLY A 54 -1.31 3.34 2.64
N LEU A 55 -0.43 4.15 3.25
CA LEU A 55 -0.23 4.16 4.70
C LEU A 55 -1.42 4.73 5.48
N SER A 56 -2.10 5.75 4.94
CA SER A 56 -3.33 6.29 5.54
C SER A 56 -4.46 5.27 5.43
N GLN A 57 -4.60 4.61 4.28
CA GLN A 57 -5.58 3.55 4.07
C GLN A 57 -5.33 2.35 4.98
N TRP A 58 -4.07 1.96 5.20
CA TRP A 58 -3.68 0.94 6.17
C TRP A 58 -4.15 1.27 7.59
N GLY A 59 -3.87 2.48 8.06
CA GLY A 59 -4.36 2.95 9.36
C GLY A 59 -5.88 2.93 9.44
N ALA A 60 -6.56 3.45 8.43
CA ALA A 60 -8.02 3.51 8.37
C ALA A 60 -8.70 2.13 8.35
N ASP A 61 -8.05 1.11 7.77
CA ASP A 61 -8.55 -0.27 7.82
C ASP A 61 -8.43 -0.88 9.22
N LEU A 62 -7.33 -0.61 9.91
CA LEU A 62 -7.10 -1.07 11.28
C LEU A 62 -7.99 -0.33 12.29
N ASP A 63 -8.15 0.98 12.17
CA ASP A 63 -9.02 1.79 13.04
C ASP A 63 -10.49 1.36 12.96
N ALA A 64 -10.92 0.90 11.78
CA ALA A 64 -12.28 0.43 11.55
C ALA A 64 -12.46 -1.08 11.81
N MET A 65 -11.41 -1.79 12.23
CA MET A 65 -11.47 -3.21 12.53
C MET A 65 -12.57 -3.49 13.56
N VAL A 66 -13.37 -4.52 13.34
CA VAL A 66 -14.39 -4.91 14.32
C VAL A 66 -13.71 -5.45 15.58
N ALA A 67 -14.34 -5.29 16.75
CA ALA A 67 -13.88 -6.02 17.92
C ALA A 67 -14.11 -7.53 17.69
N PRO A 68 -13.27 -8.41 18.27
CA PRO A 68 -13.53 -9.85 18.24
C PRO A 68 -14.95 -10.11 18.76
N SER A 69 -15.78 -10.77 17.95
CA SER A 69 -17.14 -11.09 18.34
C SER A 69 -17.14 -12.22 19.38
N THR A 70 -18.15 -12.19 20.25
CA THR A 70 -18.51 -13.26 21.18
C THR A 70 -18.45 -14.63 20.48
N PRO A 71 -17.95 -15.69 21.14
CA PRO A 71 -17.80 -17.00 20.53
C PRO A 71 -19.08 -17.47 19.82
N PRO A 72 -18.94 -18.15 18.67
CA PRO A 72 -20.08 -18.58 17.89
C PRO A 72 -20.96 -19.57 18.67
N PRO A 73 -22.23 -19.75 18.26
CA PRO A 73 -23.08 -20.81 18.78
C PRO A 73 -22.37 -22.18 18.67
N LYS A 74 -22.62 -23.07 19.63
CA LYS A 74 -22.02 -24.42 19.65
C LYS A 74 -22.23 -25.12 18.30
N GLY A 75 -21.14 -25.50 17.64
CA GLY A 75 -21.15 -26.24 16.38
C GLY A 75 -20.75 -25.42 15.13
N GLU A 76 -20.54 -24.11 15.24
CA GLU A 76 -20.11 -23.27 14.12
C GLU A 76 -18.67 -22.77 14.26
N ALA A 77 -17.90 -22.80 13.17
CA ALA A 77 -16.55 -22.21 13.14
C ALA A 77 -16.63 -20.68 13.21
N ALA A 78 -15.88 -20.06 14.14
CA ALA A 78 -15.75 -18.61 14.21
C ALA A 78 -14.97 -18.10 12.99
N THR A 79 -15.47 -17.06 12.31
CA THR A 79 -14.63 -16.37 11.33
C THR A 79 -13.67 -15.46 12.09
N PRO A 80 -12.34 -15.60 11.93
CA PRO A 80 -11.40 -14.70 12.58
C PRO A 80 -11.61 -13.27 12.11
N VAL A 81 -11.42 -12.33 13.04
CA VAL A 81 -11.52 -10.88 12.76
C VAL A 81 -10.22 -10.33 12.16
N LEU A 82 -9.09 -10.94 12.50
CA LEU A 82 -7.76 -10.61 12.02
C LEU A 82 -6.99 -11.91 11.82
N ASP A 83 -6.28 -12.02 10.70
CA ASP A 83 -5.41 -13.17 10.41
C ASP A 83 -4.21 -12.74 9.59
N TRP A 84 -3.05 -13.30 9.93
CA TRP A 84 -1.81 -13.17 9.20
C TRP A 84 -1.31 -14.58 8.88
N ASP A 85 -1.26 -14.92 7.60
CA ASP A 85 -0.82 -16.25 7.14
C ASP A 85 0.62 -16.26 6.61
N GLY A 86 1.39 -15.19 6.85
CA GLY A 86 2.74 -15.01 6.33
C GLY A 86 2.79 -14.40 4.92
N ARG A 87 1.66 -14.35 4.22
CA ARG A 87 1.56 -13.81 2.85
C ARG A 87 0.54 -12.69 2.72
N ALA A 88 -0.50 -12.73 3.52
CA ALA A 88 -1.53 -11.71 3.59
C ALA A 88 -1.96 -11.43 5.01
N LEU A 89 -2.31 -10.15 5.24
CA LEU A 89 -3.05 -9.73 6.41
C LEU A 89 -4.50 -9.57 5.99
N ARG A 90 -5.40 -10.30 6.63
CA ARG A 90 -6.85 -10.22 6.43
C ARG A 90 -7.50 -9.67 7.67
N LEU A 91 -8.46 -8.77 7.50
CA LEU A 91 -9.24 -8.23 8.60
C LEU A 91 -10.69 -8.00 8.22
N VAL A 92 -11.56 -8.08 9.23
CA VAL A 92 -12.96 -7.65 9.14
C VAL A 92 -13.06 -6.24 9.71
N ARG A 93 -13.60 -5.31 8.92
CA ARG A 93 -13.85 -3.93 9.36
C ARG A 93 -15.32 -3.55 9.22
N ARG A 94 -15.73 -2.53 9.97
CA ARG A 94 -17.03 -1.87 9.78
C ARG A 94 -17.03 -1.11 8.46
N ASN A 95 -18.16 -1.14 7.77
CA ASN A 95 -18.40 -0.28 6.63
C ASN A 95 -18.79 1.13 7.13
N ALA A 96 -17.87 2.10 6.98
CA ALA A 96 -18.09 3.47 7.46
C ALA A 96 -19.05 4.29 6.57
N THR A 97 -19.34 3.83 5.35
CA THR A 97 -20.08 4.63 4.34
C THR A 97 -21.53 4.18 4.13
N ALA A 98 -21.98 3.09 4.77
CA ALA A 98 -23.33 2.58 4.60
C ALA A 98 -24.25 3.04 5.74
N VAL A 99 -25.41 3.59 5.38
CA VAL A 99 -26.52 3.94 6.31
C VAL A 99 -27.02 2.71 7.08
N ALA A 100 -26.80 1.51 6.54
CA ALA A 100 -27.07 0.25 7.21
C ALA A 100 -25.76 -0.41 7.65
N ASP A 101 -25.66 -0.73 8.94
CA ASP A 101 -24.55 -1.49 9.55
C ASP A 101 -24.18 -2.71 8.68
N GLY A 102 -22.91 -2.82 8.32
CA GLY A 102 -22.41 -3.90 7.50
C GLY A 102 -20.91 -4.07 7.65
N TRP A 103 -20.42 -5.24 7.23
CA TRP A 103 -19.00 -5.58 7.30
C TRP A 103 -18.34 -5.50 5.94
N LEU A 104 -17.02 -5.33 5.96
CA LEU A 104 -16.15 -5.52 4.83
C LEU A 104 -15.03 -6.46 5.24
N VAL A 105 -14.62 -7.33 4.33
CA VAL A 105 -13.33 -8.03 4.44
C VAL A 105 -12.32 -7.23 3.64
N VAL A 106 -11.20 -6.89 4.27
CA VAL A 106 -10.05 -6.26 3.63
C VAL A 106 -8.87 -7.19 3.73
N ALA A 107 -8.08 -7.27 2.67
CA ALA A 107 -6.82 -7.97 2.66
C ALA A 107 -5.71 -7.10 2.11
N TRP A 108 -4.53 -7.28 2.69
CA TRP A 108 -3.29 -6.68 2.24
C TRP A 108 -2.36 -7.80 1.80
N ALA A 109 -1.60 -7.56 0.74
CA ALA A 109 -0.61 -8.51 0.24
C ALA A 109 0.60 -7.79 -0.35
N ARG A 110 1.74 -8.47 -0.37
CA ARG A 110 2.83 -8.14 -1.30
C ARG A 110 2.85 -9.18 -2.41
N ARG A 111 2.85 -8.75 -3.66
CA ARG A 111 2.95 -9.66 -4.81
C ARG A 111 4.11 -9.28 -5.71
N GLY A 112 4.92 -10.27 -6.06
CA GLY A 112 6.13 -10.10 -6.88
C GLY A 112 7.18 -11.13 -6.48
N ASP A 113 8.38 -10.98 -7.01
CA ASP A 113 9.53 -11.80 -6.65
C ASP A 113 10.18 -11.33 -5.33
N GLN A 114 11.33 -11.90 -4.98
CA GLN A 114 12.02 -11.60 -3.72
C GLN A 114 12.59 -10.17 -3.64
N SER A 115 12.83 -9.53 -4.79
CA SER A 115 13.48 -8.21 -4.92
C SER A 115 12.49 -7.10 -5.28
N THR A 116 11.51 -7.41 -6.12
CA THR A 116 10.56 -6.49 -6.73
C THR A 116 9.14 -7.00 -6.48
N GLY A 117 8.31 -6.16 -5.88
CA GLY A 117 6.93 -6.50 -5.64
C GLY A 117 6.07 -5.26 -5.45
N LEU A 118 4.78 -5.46 -5.47
CA LEU A 118 3.78 -4.43 -5.29
C LEU A 118 3.04 -4.69 -3.98
N TRP A 119 2.87 -3.63 -3.19
CA TRP A 119 1.93 -3.61 -2.10
C TRP A 119 0.53 -3.42 -2.64
N LEU A 120 -0.34 -4.34 -2.28
CA LEU A 120 -1.69 -4.45 -2.82
C LEU A 120 -2.69 -4.48 -1.68
N ARG A 121 -3.86 -3.93 -1.98
CA ARG A 121 -5.03 -4.00 -1.12
C ARG A 121 -6.19 -4.60 -1.90
N TRP A 122 -6.97 -5.43 -1.25
CA TRP A 122 -8.22 -5.98 -1.76
C TRP A 122 -9.35 -5.74 -0.77
N GLN A 123 -10.56 -5.53 -1.29
CA GLN A 123 -11.74 -5.31 -0.46
C GLN A 123 -12.95 -6.04 -1.04
N SER A 124 -13.78 -6.63 -0.18
CA SER A 124 -15.06 -7.21 -0.56
C SER A 124 -16.13 -6.14 -0.86
N PRO A 125 -17.25 -6.50 -1.51
CA PRO A 125 -18.48 -5.73 -1.43
C PRO A 125 -18.97 -5.61 0.04
N PRO A 126 -19.89 -4.68 0.34
CA PRO A 126 -20.57 -4.64 1.64
C PRO A 126 -21.27 -5.97 1.96
N LEU A 127 -21.06 -6.45 3.17
CA LEU A 127 -21.55 -7.75 3.66
C LEU A 127 -22.59 -7.54 4.75
N LYS A 128 -23.62 -8.35 4.74
CA LYS A 128 -24.75 -8.31 5.68
C LYS A 128 -24.94 -9.60 6.44
N THR A 129 -24.54 -10.73 5.86
CA THR A 129 -24.70 -12.05 6.49
C THR A 129 -23.37 -12.67 6.87
N ARG A 130 -23.41 -13.60 7.83
CA ARG A 130 -22.23 -14.39 8.23
C ARG A 130 -21.71 -15.25 7.07
N GLY A 131 -22.61 -15.81 6.25
CA GLY A 131 -22.25 -16.61 5.09
C GLY A 131 -21.48 -15.79 4.04
N GLU A 132 -21.93 -14.58 3.75
CA GLU A 132 -21.22 -13.63 2.88
C GLU A 132 -19.83 -13.28 3.43
N LEU A 133 -19.74 -13.08 4.74
CA LEU A 133 -18.47 -12.80 5.42
C LEU A 133 -17.50 -13.97 5.29
N GLN A 134 -17.94 -15.20 5.55
CA GLN A 134 -17.10 -16.39 5.41
C GLN A 134 -16.63 -16.59 3.95
N LEU A 135 -17.52 -16.37 2.98
CA LEU A 135 -17.17 -16.45 1.55
C LEU A 135 -16.16 -15.36 1.16
N ALA A 136 -16.37 -14.11 1.60
CA ALA A 136 -15.45 -13.00 1.33
C ALA A 136 -14.07 -13.24 1.97
N TRP A 137 -14.04 -13.84 3.16
CA TRP A 137 -12.80 -14.22 3.85
C TRP A 137 -11.98 -15.26 3.06
N GLN A 138 -12.65 -16.25 2.47
CA GLN A 138 -12.01 -17.25 1.61
C GLN A 138 -11.51 -16.63 0.31
N LYS A 139 -12.30 -15.74 -0.32
CA LYS A 139 -11.88 -15.01 -1.53
C LYS A 139 -10.67 -14.13 -1.29
N ALA A 140 -10.60 -13.47 -0.14
CA ALA A 140 -9.44 -12.69 0.27
C ALA A 140 -8.17 -13.55 0.37
N ALA A 141 -8.29 -14.78 0.90
CA ALA A 141 -7.18 -15.73 0.95
C ALA A 141 -6.75 -16.15 -0.46
N LEU A 142 -7.70 -16.53 -1.32
CA LEU A 142 -7.42 -16.91 -2.71
C LEU A 142 -6.74 -15.77 -3.49
N TRP A 143 -7.22 -14.54 -3.31
CA TRP A 143 -6.68 -13.33 -3.94
C TRP A 143 -5.20 -13.11 -3.60
N ALA A 144 -4.81 -13.33 -2.35
CA ALA A 144 -3.43 -13.21 -1.90
C ALA A 144 -2.53 -14.31 -2.50
N GLN A 145 -3.12 -15.48 -2.79
CA GLN A 145 -2.38 -16.63 -3.27
C GLN A 145 -2.18 -16.66 -4.77
N ASN A 146 -3.30 -16.72 -5.50
CA ASN A 146 -3.38 -16.80 -6.95
C ASN A 146 -4.74 -16.25 -7.41
N PRO A 147 -4.84 -14.92 -7.62
CA PRO A 147 -6.12 -14.30 -7.94
C PRO A 147 -6.57 -14.63 -9.36
N GLY A 148 -7.86 -14.97 -9.52
CA GLY A 148 -8.53 -14.94 -10.82
C GLY A 148 -8.94 -13.51 -11.20
N ASP A 149 -9.59 -13.37 -12.35
CA ASP A 149 -10.01 -12.05 -12.85
C ASP A 149 -11.04 -11.39 -11.94
N GLU A 150 -11.94 -12.16 -11.32
CA GLU A 150 -12.93 -11.65 -10.38
C GLU A 150 -12.32 -11.07 -9.12
N GLU A 151 -11.29 -11.72 -8.55
CA GLU A 151 -10.59 -11.20 -7.39
C GLU A 151 -9.81 -9.94 -7.73
N ARG A 152 -9.17 -9.89 -8.93
CA ARG A 152 -8.40 -8.72 -9.38
C ARG A 152 -9.25 -7.47 -9.59
N LYS A 153 -10.54 -7.59 -9.93
CA LYS A 153 -11.43 -6.43 -10.09
C LYS A 153 -11.52 -5.54 -8.85
N ARG A 154 -11.19 -6.06 -7.66
CA ARG A 154 -11.23 -5.33 -6.39
C ARG A 154 -9.85 -5.07 -5.80
N GLU A 155 -8.80 -5.30 -6.58
CA GLU A 155 -7.42 -5.03 -6.22
C GLU A 155 -7.08 -3.56 -6.46
N VAL A 156 -6.34 -2.97 -5.52
CA VAL A 156 -5.76 -1.64 -5.62
C VAL A 156 -4.25 -1.78 -5.44
N THR A 157 -3.50 -1.31 -6.43
CA THR A 157 -2.03 -1.20 -6.36
C THR A 157 -1.64 0.10 -5.67
N LEU A 158 -0.75 0.01 -4.68
CA LEU A 158 -0.38 1.15 -3.84
C LEU A 158 1.05 1.61 -4.08
N ALA A 159 2.03 0.78 -3.75
CA ALA A 159 3.44 1.16 -3.83
C ALA A 159 4.34 -0.04 -4.12
N PRO A 160 5.48 0.15 -4.78
CA PRO A 160 6.48 -0.91 -4.93
C PRO A 160 7.21 -1.18 -3.60
N LEU A 161 7.43 -2.45 -3.29
CA LEU A 161 8.09 -2.95 -2.08
C LEU A 161 9.07 -4.08 -2.41
N THR A 162 10.23 -4.05 -1.77
CA THR A 162 11.14 -5.21 -1.70
C THR A 162 10.70 -6.19 -0.64
N GLN A 163 10.30 -5.72 0.55
CA GLN A 163 9.79 -6.60 1.61
C GLN A 163 8.59 -5.99 2.34
N TRP A 164 7.76 -6.88 2.89
CA TRP A 164 6.62 -6.56 3.74
C TRP A 164 6.57 -7.52 4.92
N GLN A 165 6.57 -7.00 6.13
CA GLN A 165 6.52 -7.79 7.36
C GLN A 165 5.51 -7.19 8.33
N ILE A 166 4.90 -8.07 9.14
CA ILE A 166 3.96 -7.74 10.19
C ILE A 166 4.46 -8.32 11.51
N PHE A 167 4.37 -7.52 12.57
CA PHE A 167 4.60 -7.94 13.94
C PHE A 167 3.40 -7.61 14.81
N TYR A 168 3.11 -8.47 15.78
CA TYR A 168 2.07 -8.23 16.77
C TYR A 168 2.70 -7.88 18.12
N TYR A 169 2.12 -6.89 18.78
CA TYR A 169 2.43 -6.56 20.17
C TYR A 169 1.52 -7.39 21.07
N ARG A 170 2.12 -8.28 21.86
CA ARG A 170 1.42 -9.18 22.80
C ARG A 170 2.31 -9.36 24.02
N ASN A 171 1.72 -9.42 25.21
CA ASN A 171 2.45 -9.69 26.47
C ASN A 171 3.70 -8.80 26.62
N ASN A 172 3.54 -7.52 26.33
CA ASN A 172 4.60 -6.50 26.42
C ASN A 172 5.83 -6.73 25.49
N SER A 173 5.65 -7.43 24.37
CA SER A 173 6.72 -7.70 23.39
C SER A 173 6.22 -7.70 21.95
N TRP A 174 7.11 -7.34 21.02
CA TRP A 174 6.88 -7.50 19.58
C TRP A 174 7.29 -8.90 19.15
N SER A 175 6.38 -9.63 18.49
CA SER A 175 6.65 -10.98 17.98
C SER A 175 6.09 -11.17 16.57
N ASN A 176 6.65 -12.13 15.83
CA ASN A 176 6.07 -12.54 14.56
C ASN A 176 4.72 -13.24 14.84
N PRO A 177 3.62 -12.89 14.15
CA PRO A 177 2.31 -13.50 14.40
C PRO A 177 2.27 -15.03 14.25
N LEU A 178 3.17 -15.60 13.42
CA LEU A 178 3.27 -17.04 13.18
C LEU A 178 4.21 -17.75 14.17
N SER A 179 4.96 -17.02 14.99
CA SER A 179 5.71 -17.64 16.07
C SER A 179 4.73 -18.19 17.10
N ALA A 180 4.92 -19.44 17.50
CA ALA A 180 4.10 -20.07 18.53
C ALA A 180 4.24 -19.30 19.85
N THR A 181 3.28 -18.42 20.13
CA THR A 181 3.00 -18.01 21.51
C THR A 181 2.36 -19.21 22.18
N ALA A 182 3.12 -19.94 22.98
CA ALA A 182 2.61 -20.86 23.97
C ALA A 182 1.76 -20.03 24.95
N GLU A 183 0.48 -19.87 24.65
CA GLU A 183 -0.63 -19.34 25.47
C GLU A 183 -1.68 -18.72 24.53
N SER A 184 -2.33 -19.57 23.74
CA SER A 184 -3.71 -19.26 23.33
C SER A 184 -4.54 -19.31 24.62
N PRO A 185 -5.31 -18.27 25.00
CA PRO A 185 -6.22 -18.39 26.12
C PRO A 185 -7.12 -19.59 25.85
N VAL A 186 -7.05 -20.58 26.76
CA VAL A 186 -7.83 -21.80 26.67
C VAL A 186 -9.29 -21.39 26.88
N ASN A 187 -10.01 -21.17 25.79
CA ASN A 187 -11.45 -20.96 25.87
C ASN A 187 -12.09 -22.33 26.16
N PRO A 188 -12.83 -22.52 27.28
CA PRO A 188 -13.38 -23.83 27.67
C PRO A 188 -14.37 -24.43 26.68
N PHE A 189 -14.66 -23.73 25.58
CA PHE A 189 -15.60 -24.13 24.53
C PHE A 189 -14.96 -24.30 23.14
N GLY A 190 -13.65 -24.53 23.06
CA GLY A 190 -13.04 -25.17 21.87
C GLY A 190 -13.13 -24.34 20.58
N ALA A 191 -12.41 -23.22 20.54
CA ALA A 191 -11.83 -22.64 19.33
C ALA A 191 -10.77 -21.63 19.79
N THR A 192 -9.53 -21.75 19.31
CA THR A 192 -8.51 -20.71 19.45
C THR A 192 -8.91 -19.55 18.54
N ALA A 193 -9.75 -18.64 19.03
CA ALA A 193 -9.92 -17.36 18.37
C ALA A 193 -8.54 -16.69 18.30
N SER A 194 -8.06 -16.32 17.10
CA SER A 194 -6.89 -15.45 16.98
C SER A 194 -7.22 -14.16 17.73
N ALA A 195 -6.67 -14.02 18.94
CA ALA A 195 -6.85 -12.82 19.74
C ALA A 195 -6.27 -11.64 18.96
N VAL A 196 -7.09 -10.60 18.77
CA VAL A 196 -6.65 -9.34 18.20
C VAL A 196 -5.51 -8.82 19.09
N PRO A 197 -4.32 -8.53 18.54
CA PRO A 197 -3.18 -8.08 19.32
C PRO A 197 -3.38 -6.66 19.86
N ASP A 198 -2.65 -6.31 20.91
CA ASP A 198 -2.67 -4.96 21.50
C ASP A 198 -2.03 -3.92 20.58
N GLY A 199 -1.26 -4.36 19.59
CA GLY A 199 -0.70 -3.51 18.56
C GLY A 199 -0.24 -4.28 17.33
N ILE A 200 -0.15 -3.59 16.20
CA ILE A 200 0.31 -4.12 14.92
C ILE A 200 1.40 -3.20 14.39
N ARG A 201 2.56 -3.77 14.09
CA ARG A 201 3.67 -3.07 13.44
C ARG A 201 3.74 -3.50 11.99
N LEU A 202 3.66 -2.52 11.11
CA LEU A 202 3.91 -2.63 9.68
C LEU A 202 5.37 -2.28 9.41
N VAL A 203 6.11 -3.18 8.76
CA VAL A 203 7.46 -2.90 8.25
C VAL A 203 7.47 -3.07 6.74
N LEU A 204 7.78 -1.97 6.04
CA LEU A 204 7.88 -1.92 4.58
C LEU A 204 9.35 -1.66 4.21
N THR A 205 9.92 -2.48 3.32
CA THR A 205 11.23 -2.19 2.71
C THR A 205 10.99 -1.69 1.29
N LEU A 206 11.35 -0.43 1.04
CA LEU A 206 11.19 0.25 -0.23
C LEU A 206 12.38 -0.05 -1.16
N PRO A 207 12.15 -0.30 -2.45
CA PRO A 207 13.22 -0.60 -3.41
C PRO A 207 14.16 0.60 -3.63
N PRO A 208 15.44 0.36 -3.92
CA PRO A 208 16.38 1.43 -4.25
C PRO A 208 16.00 2.14 -5.55
N GLY A 209 16.38 3.42 -5.68
CA GLY A 209 16.14 4.21 -6.91
C GLY A 209 14.75 4.85 -7.03
N HIS A 210 13.85 4.60 -6.08
CA HIS A 210 12.58 5.33 -5.94
C HIS A 210 12.73 6.61 -5.11
N SER A 211 11.68 7.44 -5.06
CA SER A 211 11.68 8.70 -4.30
C SER A 211 12.00 8.54 -2.81
N LEU A 212 11.69 7.37 -2.23
CA LEU A 212 12.10 6.92 -0.91
C LEU A 212 12.71 5.51 -1.02
N ALA A 213 13.78 5.27 -0.28
CA ALA A 213 14.42 3.96 -0.18
C ALA A 213 14.69 3.60 1.29
N GLY A 214 14.77 2.31 1.59
CA GLY A 214 15.06 1.81 2.94
C GLY A 214 13.82 1.29 3.67
N VAL A 215 13.91 1.23 4.99
CA VAL A 215 12.89 0.58 5.84
C VAL A 215 11.99 1.64 6.48
N LEU A 216 10.68 1.52 6.23
CA LEU A 216 9.64 2.29 6.88
C LEU A 216 8.93 1.41 7.92
N THR A 217 8.84 1.89 9.16
CA THR A 217 8.09 1.23 10.24
C THR A 217 6.90 2.09 10.66
N ARG A 218 5.72 1.49 10.78
CA ARG A 218 4.51 2.14 11.30
C ARG A 218 3.85 1.23 12.33
N ASP A 219 3.67 1.78 13.53
CA ASP A 219 2.98 1.10 14.62
C ASP A 219 1.54 1.58 14.71
N TRP A 220 0.64 0.65 15.03
CA TRP A 220 -0.77 0.90 15.28
C TRP A 220 -1.19 0.24 16.59
N ALA A 221 -2.07 0.91 17.34
CA ALA A 221 -2.72 0.38 18.52
C ALA A 221 -4.22 0.70 18.46
N PRO A 222 -5.11 -0.15 19.00
CA PRO A 222 -6.55 0.08 19.00
C PRO A 222 -6.93 1.43 19.65
N PRO A 223 -7.91 2.17 19.10
CA PRO A 223 -8.34 3.46 19.65
C PRO A 223 -8.76 3.44 21.12
N ALA A 224 -9.23 2.30 21.62
CA ALA A 224 -9.60 2.11 23.03
C ALA A 224 -8.44 2.39 24.01
N TYR A 225 -7.19 2.26 23.57
CA TYR A 225 -6.00 2.55 24.37
C TYR A 225 -5.51 4.01 24.26
N ALA A 226 -6.04 4.82 23.34
CA ALA A 226 -5.59 6.20 23.12
C ALA A 226 -6.13 7.21 24.16
N GLY A 227 -7.14 6.83 24.94
CA GLY A 227 -7.82 7.72 25.90
C GLY A 227 -7.32 7.66 27.36
N SER A 228 -6.33 6.82 27.69
CA SER A 228 -5.88 6.59 29.07
C SER A 228 -4.56 7.27 29.45
N ARG A 229 -4.04 8.17 28.60
CA ARG A 229 -2.87 9.00 28.94
C ARG A 229 -3.21 10.48 28.76
N SER A 230 -3.84 11.05 29.78
CA SER A 230 -3.90 12.49 30.04
C SER A 230 -3.68 12.71 31.53
#